data_AF-Q24WX6-F1
#
_entry.id   AF-Q24WX6-F1
#
_cell.length_a   1.000
_cell.length_b   1.000
_cell.length_c   1.000
_cell.angle_alpha   90.00
_cell.angle_beta   90.00
_cell.angle_gamma   90.00
#
_symmetry.space_group_name_H-M   'P 1'
#
loop_
_entity.id
_entity.type
_entity.pdbx_description
1 polymer ?
#
loop_
_entity_poly.entity_id
_entity_poly.type
_entity_poly.pdbx_seq_one_letter_code
_entity_poly.pdbx_strand_id
1 'polypeptide(L)'
;MLESPQVVNGCQTCNSLYVAMKNGVDISEAVIFVKIIATQVDSLTNGIVKGTNRQNIVYDEAFEITKPFHKNLEDFFESMKDSSGSVTLFYERRSKQHPNIPPYKKTVFKQLIQGFVSTFLSEPHNGHIHENKLLKLYENRIFVDSQSLLPYYVSALSLNRLEAYMRRNNSTQREFKNFKMQILFIFYLQNAGKAKDINREKDIDKYANDALNAINSADSDKKFKAAIDKFVELRESWIKEKGTAYKFAIKDSREFTDFVIEKLTKSNSETVALLPVGQVVKISIDRYGQYYGFISRNPNDIFFHSEKNHHLDFEEIVGKAVNYEILPAKESWQKEQAIKVNVLE
;
A
#
# COMPACT_ATOMS: atom_id res chain seq x y z
N MET A 1 -10.13 17.93 28.75
CA MET A 1 -10.76 18.60 27.59
C MET A 1 -10.85 17.56 26.46
N LEU A 2 -11.85 17.61 25.58
CA LEU A 2 -11.83 16.75 24.38
C LEU A 2 -10.87 17.37 23.38
N GLU A 3 -9.83 16.63 22.99
CA GLU A 3 -8.84 17.08 22.02
C GLU A 3 -9.07 16.33 20.71
N SER A 4 -9.31 17.07 19.62
CA SER A 4 -9.52 16.54 18.26
C SER A 4 -10.54 15.38 18.14
N PRO A 5 -11.80 15.53 18.64
CA PRO A 5 -12.79 14.47 18.57
C PRO A 5 -13.21 14.16 17.13
N GLN A 6 -13.33 12.88 16.79
CA GLN A 6 -13.91 12.45 15.52
C GLN A 6 -15.45 12.43 15.60
N VAL A 7 -16.11 13.28 14.82
CA VAL A 7 -17.58 13.30 14.72
C VAL A 7 -18.03 12.31 13.65
N VAL A 8 -18.76 11.27 14.07
CA VAL A 8 -19.40 10.29 13.17
C VAL A 8 -20.88 10.61 12.98
N ASN A 9 -21.38 10.46 11.75
CA ASN A 9 -22.79 10.69 11.38
C ASN A 9 -23.34 12.09 11.75
N GLY A 10 -22.50 13.13 11.76
CA GLY A 10 -22.94 14.51 12.06
C GLY A 10 -23.50 15.28 10.86
N CYS A 11 -23.18 14.88 9.63
CA CYS A 11 -23.51 15.64 8.42
C CYS A 11 -25.02 15.84 8.23
N GLN A 12 -25.83 14.82 8.56
CA GLN A 12 -27.29 14.90 8.44
C GLN A 12 -27.87 15.91 9.42
N THR A 13 -27.48 15.83 10.69
CA THR A 13 -27.90 16.78 11.73
C THR A 13 -27.47 18.20 11.37
N CYS A 14 -26.22 18.40 10.96
CA CYS A 14 -25.73 19.71 10.52
C CYS A 14 -26.52 20.26 9.33
N ASN A 15 -26.81 19.42 8.33
CA ASN A 15 -27.60 19.84 7.17
C ASN A 15 -29.05 20.18 7.55
N SER A 16 -29.70 19.41 8.43
CA SER A 16 -31.04 19.72 8.93
C SER A 16 -31.09 21.04 9.68
N LEU A 17 -30.12 21.29 10.56
CA LEU A 17 -30.00 22.57 11.28
C LEU A 17 -29.76 23.74 10.32
N TYR A 18 -28.87 23.55 9.33
CA TYR A 18 -28.60 24.55 8.31
C TYR A 18 -29.86 24.89 7.47
N VAL A 19 -30.63 23.89 7.05
CA VAL A 19 -31.88 24.09 6.29
C VAL A 19 -32.94 24.78 7.15
N ALA A 20 -33.09 24.39 8.42
CA ALA A 20 -34.03 25.02 9.35
C ALA A 20 -33.69 26.51 9.56
N MET A 21 -32.42 26.81 9.82
CA MET A 21 -31.92 28.18 9.93
C MET A 21 -32.17 28.98 8.65
N LYS A 22 -31.89 28.40 7.47
CA LYS A 22 -32.12 29.05 6.18
C LYS A 22 -33.59 29.36 5.92
N ASN A 23 -34.50 28.56 6.46
CA ASN A 23 -35.95 28.74 6.34
C ASN A 23 -36.54 29.64 7.45
N GLY A 24 -35.69 30.27 8.29
CA GLY A 24 -36.13 31.19 9.34
C GLY A 24 -36.72 30.50 10.58
N VAL A 25 -36.46 29.21 10.77
CA VAL A 25 -36.84 28.49 11.99
C VAL A 25 -35.88 28.87 13.11
N ASP A 26 -36.41 29.28 14.26
CA ASP A 26 -35.61 29.47 15.47
C ASP A 26 -35.13 28.11 16.00
N ILE A 27 -33.82 27.95 16.09
CA ILE A 27 -33.14 26.73 16.54
C ILE A 27 -32.38 26.93 17.85
N SER A 28 -32.57 28.06 18.54
CA SER A 28 -31.87 28.39 19.79
C SER A 28 -32.11 27.37 20.91
N GLU A 29 -33.30 26.76 20.95
CA GLU A 29 -33.67 25.71 21.90
C GLU A 29 -33.48 24.27 21.35
N ALA A 30 -32.88 24.11 20.17
CA ALA A 30 -32.69 22.80 19.56
C ALA A 30 -31.74 21.93 20.41
N VAL A 31 -32.24 20.78 20.86
CA VAL A 31 -31.46 19.83 21.67
C VAL A 31 -30.74 18.84 20.75
N ILE A 32 -29.41 18.76 20.87
CA ILE A 32 -28.58 17.80 20.14
C ILE A 32 -28.13 16.70 21.10
N PHE A 33 -28.51 15.45 20.79
CA PHE A 33 -28.02 14.29 21.52
C PHE A 33 -26.63 13.89 21.02
N VAL A 34 -25.62 14.06 21.87
CA VAL A 34 -24.24 13.66 21.57
C VAL A 34 -23.88 12.43 22.40
N LYS A 35 -23.46 11.35 21.73
CA LYS A 35 -22.89 10.17 22.39
C LYS A 35 -21.37 10.20 22.23
N ILE A 36 -20.66 10.32 23.35
CA ILE A 36 -19.19 10.29 23.38
C ILE A 36 -18.75 8.85 23.66
N ILE A 37 -17.85 8.34 22.83
CA ILE A 37 -17.22 7.02 23.00
C ILE A 37 -15.71 7.23 22.98
N ALA A 38 -15.02 6.75 24.02
CA ALA A 38 -13.56 6.79 24.11
C ALA A 38 -13.03 5.36 24.06
N THR A 39 -12.16 5.08 23.08
CA THR A 39 -11.52 3.77 22.88
C THR A 39 -10.11 3.98 22.34
N GLN A 40 -9.20 3.09 22.72
CA GLN A 40 -7.84 2.99 22.16
C GLN A 40 -7.71 1.83 21.15
N VAL A 41 -8.81 1.10 20.91
CA VAL A 41 -8.84 -0.07 20.03
C VAL A 41 -9.39 0.35 18.66
N ASP A 42 -8.54 0.39 17.64
CA ASP A 42 -8.89 0.81 16.28
C ASP A 42 -10.00 -0.02 15.66
N SER A 43 -10.01 -1.34 15.91
CA SER A 43 -11.07 -2.22 15.42
C SER A 43 -12.44 -1.85 15.99
N LEU A 44 -12.49 -1.37 17.25
CA LEU A 44 -13.72 -0.87 17.86
C LEU A 44 -14.12 0.49 17.30
N THR A 45 -13.17 1.40 17.08
CA THR A 45 -13.41 2.69 16.40
C THR A 45 -14.01 2.48 15.01
N ASN A 46 -13.40 1.61 14.20
CA ASN A 46 -13.89 1.24 12.88
C ASN A 46 -15.28 0.58 12.97
N GLY A 47 -15.49 -0.28 13.97
CA GLY A 47 -16.79 -0.89 14.24
C GLY A 47 -17.89 0.13 14.57
N ILE A 48 -17.57 1.14 15.39
CA ILE A 48 -18.48 2.24 15.73
C ILE A 48 -18.81 3.07 14.49
N VAL A 49 -17.80 3.47 13.71
CA VAL A 49 -17.99 4.27 12.50
C VAL A 49 -18.83 3.49 11.47
N LYS A 50 -18.57 2.20 11.27
CA LYS A 50 -19.37 1.32 10.41
C LYS A 50 -20.81 1.17 10.90
N GLY A 51 -20.99 0.88 12.18
CA GLY A 51 -22.30 0.66 12.79
C GLY A 51 -23.18 1.91 12.85
N THR A 52 -22.56 3.09 12.93
CA THR A 52 -23.26 4.38 12.98
C THR A 52 -23.59 4.93 11.58
N ASN A 53 -22.83 4.60 10.54
CA ASN A 53 -23.13 4.95 9.15
C ASN A 53 -24.08 3.93 8.48
N ARG A 54 -25.29 3.75 9.04
CA ARG A 54 -26.27 2.78 8.50
C ARG A 54 -26.68 3.03 7.05
N GLN A 55 -26.55 4.26 6.54
CA GLN A 55 -26.95 4.61 5.18
C GLN A 55 -25.86 4.38 4.13
N ASN A 56 -24.58 4.39 4.53
CA ASN A 56 -23.45 4.18 3.63
C ASN A 56 -22.39 3.32 4.31
N ILE A 57 -22.11 2.14 3.76
CA ILE A 57 -21.05 1.26 4.27
C ILE A 57 -19.70 1.99 4.21
N VAL A 58 -19.04 2.12 5.36
CA VAL A 58 -17.66 2.64 5.43
C VAL A 58 -16.70 1.45 5.36
N TYR A 59 -15.94 1.38 4.28
CA TYR A 59 -15.00 0.27 4.03
C TYR A 59 -13.66 0.50 4.75
N ASP A 60 -12.87 -0.57 4.99
CA ASP A 60 -11.57 -0.48 5.69
C ASP A 60 -10.61 0.48 4.96
N GLU A 61 -10.67 0.46 3.64
CA GLU A 61 -9.94 1.33 2.73
C GLU A 61 -10.25 2.80 2.94
N ALA A 62 -11.47 3.14 3.38
CA ALA A 62 -11.84 4.51 3.68
C ALA A 62 -11.13 5.05 4.94
N PHE A 63 -10.78 4.17 5.89
CA PHE A 63 -9.94 4.55 7.04
C PHE A 63 -8.48 4.61 6.64
N GLU A 64 -8.00 3.64 5.87
CA GLU A 64 -6.62 3.61 5.39
C GLU A 64 -6.24 4.92 4.70
N ILE A 65 -7.05 5.34 3.74
CA ILE A 65 -6.80 6.57 3.00
C ILE A 65 -6.85 7.82 3.89
N THR A 66 -7.32 7.77 5.14
CA THR A 66 -7.29 8.95 6.03
C THR A 66 -5.97 9.09 6.79
N LYS A 67 -5.11 8.08 6.78
CA LYS A 67 -3.81 8.09 7.49
C LYS A 67 -2.88 9.20 6.95
N PRO A 68 -1.95 9.71 7.78
CA PRO A 68 -0.95 10.71 7.39
C PRO A 68 -0.17 10.33 6.12
N PHE A 69 0.29 9.07 6.02
CA PHE A 69 0.95 8.54 4.83
C PHE A 69 0.25 8.93 3.52
N HIS A 70 -1.06 8.70 3.42
CA HIS A 70 -1.80 8.95 2.20
C HIS A 70 -2.03 10.44 1.90
N LYS A 71 -2.05 11.28 2.94
CA LYS A 71 -2.07 12.73 2.77
C LYS A 71 -0.71 13.23 2.25
N ASN A 72 0.38 12.77 2.86
CA ASN A 72 1.73 13.11 2.42
C ASN A 72 1.99 12.62 0.99
N LEU A 73 1.50 11.42 0.64
CA LEU A 73 1.58 10.89 -0.72
C LEU A 73 0.80 11.76 -1.71
N GLU A 74 -0.40 12.22 -1.35
CA GLU A 74 -1.18 13.15 -2.18
C GLU A 74 -0.41 14.45 -2.43
N ASP A 75 0.15 15.06 -1.39
CA ASP A 75 0.99 16.26 -1.51
C ASP A 75 2.24 16.00 -2.38
N PHE A 76 2.85 14.81 -2.28
CA PHE A 76 3.98 14.39 -3.11
C PHE A 76 3.60 14.25 -4.60
N PHE A 77 2.40 13.73 -4.91
CA PHE A 77 1.90 13.73 -6.29
C PHE A 77 1.78 15.17 -6.82
N GLU A 78 1.48 16.15 -5.96
CA GLU A 78 1.39 17.55 -6.33
C GLU A 78 2.75 18.20 -6.56
N SER A 79 3.77 17.86 -5.79
CA SER A 79 5.13 18.39 -6.00
C SER A 79 5.79 17.81 -7.26
N MET A 80 5.44 16.59 -7.66
CA MET A 80 5.97 15.96 -8.87
C MET A 80 5.43 16.58 -10.18
N LYS A 81 4.44 17.48 -10.12
CA LYS A 81 3.85 18.15 -11.28
C LYS A 81 4.85 19.06 -12.01
N ASP A 82 5.75 19.69 -11.25
CA ASP A 82 6.66 20.74 -11.77
C ASP A 82 7.98 20.17 -12.30
N SER A 83 8.28 18.90 -12.00
CA SER A 83 9.60 18.30 -12.24
C SER A 83 9.68 17.44 -13.51
N SER A 84 8.55 17.04 -14.09
CA SER A 84 8.51 16.17 -15.28
C SER A 84 7.68 16.86 -16.36
N GLY A 85 8.27 17.20 -17.50
CA GLY A 85 7.57 17.79 -18.66
C GLY A 85 6.57 16.84 -19.34
N SER A 86 5.88 15.99 -18.58
CA SER A 86 4.96 14.96 -19.02
C SER A 86 3.66 14.98 -18.20
N VAL A 87 2.64 14.24 -18.67
CA VAL A 87 1.29 14.21 -18.09
C VAL A 87 1.30 14.12 -16.56
N THR A 88 0.77 15.16 -15.94
CA THR A 88 0.45 15.28 -14.52
C THR A 88 -0.53 14.19 -14.08
N LEU A 89 -0.12 13.34 -13.13
CA LEU A 89 -0.98 12.34 -12.50
C LEU A 89 -1.40 12.84 -11.12
N PHE A 90 -2.69 12.75 -10.82
CA PHE A 90 -3.27 13.15 -9.53
C PHE A 90 -3.70 11.92 -8.74
N TYR A 91 -3.39 11.90 -7.46
CA TYR A 91 -3.87 10.85 -6.56
C TYR A 91 -5.26 11.22 -6.02
N GLU A 92 -6.31 10.65 -6.59
CA GLU A 92 -7.68 10.80 -6.10
C GLU A 92 -7.93 9.83 -4.96
N ARG A 93 -7.53 10.26 -3.76
CA ARG A 93 -7.61 9.47 -2.55
C ARG A 93 -9.05 9.20 -2.12
N ARG A 94 -9.93 10.21 -2.19
CA ARG A 94 -11.37 10.07 -1.93
C ARG A 94 -12.16 10.14 -3.24
N SER A 95 -13.24 9.36 -3.32
CA SER A 95 -14.13 9.37 -4.49
C SER A 95 -14.63 10.78 -4.79
N LYS A 96 -14.49 11.20 -6.06
CA LYS A 96 -14.90 12.53 -6.57
C LYS A 96 -14.18 13.72 -5.91
N GLN A 97 -13.02 13.51 -5.28
CA GLN A 97 -12.23 14.60 -4.71
C GLN A 97 -11.75 15.59 -5.79
N HIS A 98 -11.49 15.12 -7.00
CA HIS A 98 -11.09 15.95 -8.13
C HIS A 98 -12.06 15.79 -9.31
N PRO A 99 -13.25 16.44 -9.24
CA PRO A 99 -14.30 16.26 -10.25
C PRO A 99 -13.94 16.86 -11.60
N ASN A 100 -13.12 17.92 -11.62
CA ASN A 100 -12.73 18.65 -12.83
C ASN A 100 -11.50 18.03 -13.53
N ILE A 101 -10.89 16.99 -12.95
CA ILE A 101 -9.70 16.35 -13.51
C ILE A 101 -10.14 15.13 -14.33
N PRO A 102 -9.73 15.02 -15.61
CA PRO A 102 -10.08 13.88 -16.45
C PRO A 102 -9.62 12.53 -15.85
N PRO A 103 -10.39 11.44 -15.98
CA PRO A 103 -10.05 10.14 -15.39
C PRO A 103 -8.66 9.61 -15.77
N TYR A 104 -8.20 9.86 -17.00
CA TYR A 104 -6.89 9.39 -17.46
C TYR A 104 -5.70 10.12 -16.81
N LYS A 105 -5.93 11.25 -16.14
CA LYS A 105 -4.94 11.98 -15.33
C LYS A 105 -5.04 11.66 -13.84
N LYS A 106 -5.86 10.68 -13.45
CA LYS A 106 -6.07 10.29 -12.06
C LYS A 106 -5.62 8.86 -11.83
N THR A 107 -5.13 8.61 -10.62
CA THR A 107 -5.02 7.29 -10.03
C THR A 107 -5.84 7.25 -8.75
N VAL A 108 -6.53 6.15 -8.51
CA VAL A 108 -7.29 5.93 -7.26
C VAL A 108 -6.56 4.92 -6.36
N PHE A 109 -6.95 4.84 -5.09
CA PHE A 109 -6.31 3.94 -4.11
C PHE A 109 -6.18 2.49 -4.61
N LYS A 110 -7.21 1.96 -5.27
CA LYS A 110 -7.18 0.62 -5.89
C LYS A 110 -6.04 0.44 -6.90
N GLN A 111 -5.85 1.40 -7.81
CA GLN A 111 -4.79 1.33 -8.83
C GLN A 111 -3.41 1.47 -8.19
N LEU A 112 -3.28 2.34 -7.18
CA LEU A 112 -2.07 2.53 -6.41
C LEU A 112 -1.60 1.24 -5.73
N ILE A 113 -2.45 0.63 -4.89
CA ILE A 113 -2.06 -0.57 -4.13
C ILE A 113 -1.79 -1.77 -5.07
N GLN A 114 -2.61 -1.96 -6.11
CA GLN A 114 -2.43 -3.05 -7.06
C GLN A 114 -1.15 -2.88 -7.89
N GLY A 115 -0.85 -1.67 -8.33
CA GLY A 115 0.39 -1.34 -9.03
C GLY A 115 1.62 -1.56 -8.15
N PHE A 116 1.58 -1.06 -6.91
CA PHE A 116 2.67 -1.19 -5.95
C PHE A 116 2.99 -2.65 -5.62
N VAL A 117 1.97 -3.44 -5.26
CA VAL A 117 2.10 -4.88 -4.98
C VAL A 117 2.70 -5.63 -6.18
N SER A 118 2.26 -5.30 -7.39
CA SER A 118 2.72 -5.99 -8.60
C SER A 118 4.17 -5.69 -8.98
N THR A 119 4.70 -4.53 -8.56
CA THR A 119 6.00 -4.03 -9.02
C THR A 119 7.02 -4.04 -7.90
N PHE A 120 6.78 -3.26 -6.84
CA PHE A 120 7.71 -3.10 -5.71
C PHE A 120 7.70 -4.28 -4.73
N LEU A 121 6.60 -5.03 -4.65
CA LEU A 121 6.60 -6.31 -3.92
C LEU A 121 6.87 -7.52 -4.81
N SER A 122 6.96 -7.34 -6.13
CA SER A 122 7.13 -8.44 -7.10
C SER A 122 6.03 -9.52 -7.03
N GLU A 123 4.80 -9.14 -6.67
CA GLU A 123 3.66 -10.05 -6.55
C GLU A 123 2.52 -9.72 -7.54
N PRO A 124 2.74 -9.75 -8.86
CA PRO A 124 1.71 -9.44 -9.86
C PRO A 124 0.52 -10.39 -9.83
N HIS A 125 0.70 -11.62 -9.31
CA HIS A 125 -0.38 -12.56 -9.05
C HIS A 125 -1.40 -12.04 -8.03
N ASN A 126 -0.99 -11.15 -7.12
CA ASN A 126 -1.88 -10.47 -6.15
C ASN A 126 -2.45 -9.15 -6.70
N GLY A 127 -1.93 -8.62 -7.81
CA GLY A 127 -2.29 -7.32 -8.40
C GLY A 127 -3.73 -7.18 -8.91
N HIS A 128 -4.54 -8.24 -8.86
CA HIS A 128 -5.96 -8.22 -9.24
C HIS A 128 -6.91 -8.29 -8.03
N ILE A 129 -6.37 -8.55 -6.84
CA ILE A 129 -7.13 -8.71 -5.60
C ILE A 129 -7.71 -7.37 -5.17
N HIS A 130 -8.86 -7.40 -4.51
CA HIS A 130 -9.53 -6.22 -3.96
C HIS A 130 -8.65 -5.54 -2.89
N GLU A 131 -8.69 -4.22 -2.85
CA GLU A 131 -7.88 -3.36 -2.00
C GLU A 131 -7.97 -3.71 -0.49
N ASN A 132 -9.16 -3.96 0.08
CA ASN A 132 -9.28 -4.49 1.46
C ASN A 132 -8.47 -5.76 1.75
N LYS A 133 -8.48 -6.73 0.84
CA LYS A 133 -7.78 -8.00 1.01
C LYS A 133 -6.28 -7.77 0.93
N LEU A 134 -5.83 -6.89 0.03
CA LEU A 134 -4.42 -6.49 -0.04
C LEU A 134 -3.98 -5.75 1.22
N LEU A 135 -4.79 -4.84 1.77
CA LEU A 135 -4.48 -4.19 3.05
C LEU A 135 -4.32 -5.17 4.21
N LYS A 136 -5.18 -6.19 4.26
CA LYS A 136 -5.05 -7.26 5.27
C LYS A 136 -3.82 -8.13 5.03
N LEU A 137 -3.51 -8.44 3.77
CA LEU A 137 -2.38 -9.29 3.41
C LEU A 137 -1.04 -8.63 3.73
N TYR A 138 -0.94 -7.31 3.54
CA TYR A 138 0.27 -6.52 3.76
C TYR A 138 0.15 -5.57 4.95
N GLU A 139 -0.68 -5.93 5.92
CA GLU A 139 -0.92 -5.12 7.11
C GLU A 139 0.40 -4.89 7.86
N ASN A 140 0.62 -3.66 8.32
CA ASN A 140 1.86 -3.20 8.95
C ASN A 140 3.12 -3.34 8.07
N ARG A 141 2.99 -3.51 6.74
CA ARG A 141 4.13 -3.65 5.82
C ARG A 141 4.16 -2.61 4.71
N ILE A 142 3.01 -2.09 4.30
CA ILE A 142 2.88 -1.05 3.27
C ILE A 142 2.11 0.15 3.83
N PHE A 143 2.28 1.31 3.20
CA PHE A 143 1.72 2.58 3.64
C PHE A 143 2.13 2.94 5.08
N VAL A 144 3.40 2.65 5.42
CA VAL A 144 3.98 2.97 6.73
C VAL A 144 4.72 4.31 6.63
N ASP A 145 4.57 5.17 7.63
CA ASP A 145 5.08 6.55 7.60
C ASP A 145 6.60 6.68 7.39
N SER A 146 7.38 5.63 7.72
CA SER A 146 8.84 5.59 7.49
C SER A 146 9.25 5.22 6.06
N GLN A 147 8.31 4.93 5.17
CA GLN A 147 8.61 4.49 3.81
C GLN A 147 8.66 5.68 2.85
N SER A 148 9.58 5.61 1.88
CA SER A 148 9.65 6.58 0.80
C SER A 148 8.35 6.63 0.00
N LEU A 149 7.93 7.84 -0.37
CA LEU A 149 6.74 8.11 -1.18
C LEU A 149 6.97 7.87 -2.69
N LEU A 150 8.23 7.95 -3.14
CA LEU A 150 8.58 7.85 -4.56
C LEU A 150 8.17 6.50 -5.18
N PRO A 151 8.43 5.34 -4.57
CA PRO A 151 7.95 4.03 -5.05
C PRO A 151 6.44 3.99 -5.33
N TYR A 152 5.64 4.53 -4.42
CA TYR A 152 4.19 4.57 -4.53
C TYR A 152 3.74 5.43 -5.72
N TYR A 153 4.32 6.62 -5.87
CA TYR A 153 4.09 7.48 -7.03
C TYR A 153 4.45 6.80 -8.35
N VAL A 154 5.67 6.25 -8.46
CA VAL A 154 6.16 5.65 -9.70
C VAL A 154 5.34 4.41 -10.09
N SER A 155 4.92 3.61 -9.12
CA SER A 155 4.04 2.45 -9.37
C SER A 155 2.72 2.85 -10.05
N ALA A 156 2.08 3.90 -9.54
CA ALA A 156 0.82 4.40 -10.08
C ALA A 156 0.99 5.07 -11.44
N LEU A 157 2.08 5.85 -11.61
CA LEU A 157 2.41 6.49 -12.87
C LEU A 157 2.71 5.45 -13.95
N SER A 158 3.46 4.41 -13.63
CA SER A 158 3.82 3.35 -14.56
C SER A 158 2.57 2.60 -15.03
N LEU A 159 1.66 2.26 -14.12
CA LEU A 159 0.39 1.62 -14.47
C LEU A 159 -0.48 2.53 -15.36
N ASN A 160 -0.60 3.82 -15.02
CA ASN A 160 -1.33 4.79 -15.83
C ASN A 160 -0.76 4.90 -17.26
N ARG A 161 0.56 4.92 -17.39
CA ARG A 161 1.27 4.99 -18.69
C ARG A 161 1.09 3.73 -19.51
N LEU A 162 1.19 2.54 -18.89
CA LEU A 162 0.90 1.27 -19.55
C LEU A 162 -0.54 1.24 -20.07
N GLU A 163 -1.52 1.64 -19.25
CA GLU A 163 -2.93 1.69 -19.65
C GLU A 163 -3.16 2.71 -20.78
N ALA A 164 -2.46 3.84 -20.78
CA ALA A 164 -2.50 4.80 -21.89
C ALA A 164 -1.89 4.24 -23.17
N TYR A 165 -0.77 3.52 -23.07
CA TYR A 165 -0.17 2.80 -24.21
C TYR A 165 -1.11 1.73 -24.76
N MET A 166 -1.69 0.89 -23.91
CA MET A 166 -2.61 -0.16 -24.35
C MET A 166 -3.87 0.45 -24.99
N ARG A 167 -4.47 1.51 -24.42
CA ARG A 167 -5.64 2.18 -25.01
C ARG A 167 -5.38 2.76 -26.40
N ARG A 168 -4.17 3.24 -26.69
CA ARG A 168 -3.77 3.68 -28.04
C ARG A 168 -3.63 2.51 -29.02
N ASN A 169 -3.42 1.29 -28.52
CA ASN A 169 -3.24 0.06 -29.30
C ASN A 169 -4.40 -0.92 -29.06
N ASN A 170 -5.52 -0.73 -29.77
CA ASN A 170 -6.78 -1.45 -29.52
C ASN A 170 -6.66 -2.99 -29.48
N SER A 171 -5.83 -3.60 -30.32
CA SER A 171 -5.58 -5.05 -30.30
C SER A 171 -4.93 -5.48 -28.98
N THR A 172 -3.85 -4.81 -28.59
CA THR A 172 -3.16 -5.01 -27.32
C THR A 172 -4.10 -4.86 -26.12
N GLN A 173 -4.93 -3.81 -26.10
CA GLN A 173 -5.89 -3.61 -25.01
C GLN A 173 -6.88 -4.77 -24.90
N ARG A 174 -7.42 -5.25 -26.02
CA ARG A 174 -8.42 -6.33 -26.01
C ARG A 174 -7.84 -7.63 -25.48
N GLU A 175 -6.61 -7.94 -25.86
CA GLU A 175 -5.94 -9.20 -25.53
C GLU A 175 -5.32 -9.18 -24.12
N PHE A 176 -4.66 -8.09 -23.74
CA PHE A 176 -3.76 -8.07 -22.59
C PHE A 176 -4.22 -7.25 -21.38
N LYS A 177 -5.39 -6.58 -21.43
CA LYS A 177 -5.90 -5.77 -20.29
C LYS A 177 -5.94 -6.51 -18.96
N ASN A 178 -6.19 -7.83 -18.99
CA ASN A 178 -6.30 -8.66 -17.79
C ASN A 178 -4.93 -9.09 -17.24
N PHE A 179 -3.86 -8.91 -18.01
CA PHE A 179 -2.48 -9.24 -17.68
C PHE A 179 -1.60 -8.00 -17.47
N LYS A 180 -2.21 -6.81 -17.37
CA LYS A 180 -1.48 -5.54 -17.22
C LYS A 180 -0.52 -5.53 -16.03
N MET A 181 -0.84 -6.26 -14.95
CA MET A 181 0.01 -6.35 -13.77
C MET A 181 1.26 -7.20 -14.01
N GLN A 182 1.11 -8.34 -14.70
CA GLN A 182 2.22 -9.19 -15.13
C GLN A 182 3.12 -8.48 -16.14
N ILE A 183 2.51 -7.77 -17.09
CA ILE A 183 3.24 -6.98 -18.10
C ILE A 183 3.99 -5.83 -17.43
N LEU A 184 3.37 -5.14 -16.48
CA LEU A 184 4.02 -4.08 -15.72
C LEU A 184 5.18 -4.64 -14.89
N PHE A 185 5.01 -5.80 -14.27
CA PHE A 185 6.08 -6.48 -13.55
C PHE A 185 7.27 -6.85 -14.47
N ILE A 186 7.00 -7.41 -15.67
CA ILE A 186 8.04 -7.71 -16.66
C ILE A 186 8.76 -6.43 -17.11
N PHE A 187 8.03 -5.34 -17.32
CA PHE A 187 8.62 -4.04 -17.64
C PHE A 187 9.62 -3.60 -16.57
N TYR A 188 9.26 -3.74 -15.28
CA TYR A 188 10.16 -3.42 -14.17
C TYR A 188 11.40 -4.32 -14.16
N LEU A 189 11.24 -5.63 -14.34
CA LEU A 189 12.39 -6.56 -14.42
C LEU A 189 13.36 -6.20 -15.55
N GLN A 190 12.84 -5.79 -16.71
CA GLN A 190 13.65 -5.43 -17.89
C GLN A 190 14.37 -4.08 -17.75
N ASN A 191 13.79 -3.13 -17.02
CA ASN A 191 14.26 -1.73 -17.03
C ASN A 191 14.83 -1.24 -15.69
N ALA A 192 14.41 -1.83 -14.57
CA ALA A 192 14.86 -1.48 -13.21
C ALA A 192 15.50 -2.67 -12.47
N GLY A 193 15.32 -3.90 -12.98
CA GLY A 193 15.88 -5.12 -12.40
C GLY A 193 15.02 -5.71 -11.28
N LYS A 194 15.67 -6.40 -10.33
CA LYS A 194 14.99 -7.02 -9.17
C LYS A 194 14.59 -5.95 -8.16
N ALA A 195 13.37 -6.07 -7.63
CA ALA A 195 12.87 -5.20 -6.56
C ALA A 195 13.80 -5.21 -5.34
N LYS A 196 13.80 -4.08 -4.63
CA LYS A 196 14.59 -3.85 -3.41
C LYS A 196 13.70 -3.89 -2.19
N ASP A 197 14.30 -3.96 -1.02
CA ASP A 197 13.57 -3.80 0.24
C ASP A 197 12.92 -2.41 0.28
N ILE A 198 11.59 -2.37 0.40
CA ILE A 198 10.82 -1.12 0.40
C ILE A 198 11.10 -0.25 1.62
N ASN A 199 11.73 -0.80 2.67
CA ASN A 199 12.12 -0.08 3.87
C ASN A 199 13.56 0.42 3.82
N ARG A 200 14.28 0.23 2.71
CA ARG A 200 15.61 0.82 2.46
C ARG A 200 15.50 1.94 1.45
N GLU A 201 15.25 3.16 1.94
CA GLU A 201 14.95 4.35 1.12
C GLU A 201 15.91 4.51 -0.07
N LYS A 202 17.22 4.51 0.18
CA LYS A 202 18.24 4.70 -0.86
C LYS A 202 18.15 3.67 -2.00
N ASP A 203 17.96 2.40 -1.65
CA ASP A 203 17.93 1.31 -2.64
C ASP A 203 16.60 1.31 -3.41
N ILE A 204 15.48 1.51 -2.70
CA ILE A 204 14.16 1.51 -3.32
C ILE A 204 13.92 2.75 -4.19
N ASP A 205 14.47 3.90 -3.81
CA ASP A 205 14.39 5.13 -4.60
C ASP A 205 15.23 5.04 -5.85
N LYS A 206 16.41 4.41 -5.80
CA LYS A 206 17.17 4.11 -7.01
C LYS A 206 16.36 3.22 -7.96
N TYR A 207 15.76 2.15 -7.45
CA TYR A 207 14.89 1.26 -8.23
C TYR A 207 13.68 1.99 -8.84
N ALA A 208 13.04 2.87 -8.05
CA ALA A 208 11.94 3.69 -8.51
C ALA A 208 12.37 4.69 -9.60
N ASN A 209 13.54 5.32 -9.45
CA ASN A 209 14.09 6.25 -10.43
C ASN A 209 14.45 5.55 -11.75
N ASP A 210 15.00 4.33 -11.71
CA ASP A 210 15.28 3.55 -12.91
C ASP A 210 13.99 3.27 -13.70
N ALA A 211 12.91 2.86 -13.00
CA ALA A 211 11.60 2.68 -13.60
C ALA A 211 10.99 4.00 -14.11
N LEU A 212 11.13 5.09 -13.36
CA LEU A 212 10.64 6.43 -13.72
C LEU A 212 11.31 6.94 -14.99
N ASN A 213 12.62 6.77 -15.11
CA ASN A 213 13.39 7.10 -16.30
C ASN A 213 12.91 6.28 -17.51
N ALA A 214 12.65 4.99 -17.31
CA ALA A 214 12.15 4.12 -18.38
C ALA A 214 10.76 4.54 -18.90
N ILE A 215 9.81 4.91 -18.03
CA ILE A 215 8.46 5.33 -18.46
C ILE A 215 8.41 6.75 -19.05
N ASN A 216 9.38 7.61 -18.71
CA ASN A 216 9.45 8.99 -19.21
C ASN A 216 10.38 9.15 -20.43
N SER A 217 11.18 8.13 -20.74
CA SER A 217 12.05 8.13 -21.91
C SER A 217 11.29 8.22 -23.25
N ALA A 218 11.93 8.79 -24.28
CA ALA A 218 11.33 8.93 -25.62
C ALA A 218 10.98 7.58 -26.27
N ASP A 219 11.62 6.49 -25.85
CA ASP A 219 11.39 5.12 -26.30
C ASP A 219 10.46 4.33 -25.36
N SER A 220 9.73 4.98 -24.44
CA SER A 220 8.81 4.33 -23.50
C SER A 220 7.82 3.38 -24.19
N ASP A 221 7.27 3.78 -25.34
CA ASP A 221 6.34 2.95 -26.11
C ASP A 221 7.00 1.67 -26.65
N LYS A 222 8.29 1.74 -27.05
CA LYS A 222 9.07 0.57 -27.46
C LYS A 222 9.34 -0.35 -26.27
N LYS A 223 9.64 0.20 -25.10
CA LYS A 223 9.84 -0.57 -23.85
C LYS A 223 8.56 -1.28 -23.41
N PHE A 224 7.40 -0.60 -23.47
CA PHE A 224 6.12 -1.26 -23.20
C PHE A 224 5.82 -2.38 -24.19
N LYS A 225 6.07 -2.15 -25.49
CA LYS A 225 5.96 -3.20 -26.50
C LYS A 225 6.86 -4.39 -26.19
N ALA A 226 8.13 -4.15 -25.84
CA ALA A 226 9.07 -5.21 -25.49
C ALA A 226 8.62 -6.04 -24.27
N ALA A 227 8.01 -5.40 -23.27
CA ALA A 227 7.45 -6.11 -22.12
C ALA A 227 6.24 -6.99 -22.50
N ILE A 228 5.38 -6.52 -23.41
CA ILE A 228 4.24 -7.30 -23.93
C ILE A 228 4.73 -8.47 -24.77
N ASP A 229 5.66 -8.23 -25.69
CA ASP A 229 6.21 -9.28 -26.56
C ASP A 229 6.91 -10.35 -25.70
N LYS A 230 7.62 -9.94 -24.63
CA LYS A 230 8.22 -10.87 -23.66
C LYS A 230 7.17 -11.64 -22.84
N PHE A 231 6.07 -11.00 -22.45
CA PHE A 231 4.97 -11.69 -21.78
C PHE A 231 4.36 -12.79 -22.66
N VAL A 232 4.18 -12.52 -23.96
CA VAL A 232 3.68 -13.50 -24.93
C VAL A 232 4.62 -14.70 -25.01
N GLU A 233 5.92 -14.45 -25.19
CA GLU A 233 6.95 -15.51 -25.23
C GLU A 233 6.94 -16.38 -23.96
N LEU A 234 6.92 -15.75 -22.79
CA LEU A 234 6.91 -16.45 -21.49
C LEU A 234 5.63 -17.26 -21.28
N ARG A 235 4.48 -16.71 -21.70
CA ARG A 235 3.20 -17.41 -21.67
C ARG A 235 3.20 -18.66 -22.55
N GLU A 236 3.77 -18.58 -23.76
CA GLU A 236 3.89 -19.75 -24.65
C GLU A 236 4.82 -20.81 -24.06
N SER A 237 5.99 -20.41 -23.54
CA SER A 237 6.92 -21.33 -22.87
C SER A 237 6.27 -22.01 -21.67
N TRP A 238 5.55 -21.26 -20.84
CA TRP A 238 4.82 -21.79 -19.68
C TRP A 238 3.77 -22.83 -20.08
N ILE A 239 2.98 -22.54 -21.11
CA ILE A 239 1.95 -23.47 -21.62
C ILE A 239 2.59 -24.73 -22.20
N LYS A 240 3.74 -24.60 -22.87
CA LYS A 240 4.50 -25.75 -23.38
C LYS A 240 5.05 -26.64 -22.26
N GLU A 241 5.56 -26.04 -21.18
CA GLU A 241 6.14 -26.76 -20.05
C GLU A 241 5.09 -27.40 -19.12
N LYS A 242 3.96 -26.73 -18.87
CA LYS A 242 2.93 -27.18 -17.91
C LYS A 242 1.70 -27.83 -18.55
N GLY A 243 1.48 -27.58 -19.85
CA GLY A 243 0.31 -28.07 -20.60
C GLY A 243 -0.78 -27.01 -20.79
N THR A 244 -1.68 -27.28 -21.73
CA THR A 244 -2.69 -26.33 -22.23
C THR A 244 -3.72 -25.88 -21.20
N ALA A 245 -3.96 -26.67 -20.15
CA ALA A 245 -4.86 -26.32 -19.05
C ALA A 245 -4.38 -25.09 -18.26
N TYR A 246 -3.06 -24.87 -18.18
CA TYR A 246 -2.46 -23.78 -17.40
C TYR A 246 -2.60 -22.40 -18.05
N LYS A 247 -3.11 -22.31 -19.29
CA LYS A 247 -3.32 -21.04 -19.99
C LYS A 247 -4.25 -20.08 -19.24
N PHE A 248 -5.13 -20.60 -18.38
CA PHE A 248 -6.12 -19.83 -17.62
C PHE A 248 -5.63 -19.43 -16.23
N ALA A 249 -4.61 -20.08 -15.68
CA ALA A 249 -4.09 -19.86 -14.32
C ALA A 249 -2.95 -18.83 -14.25
N ILE A 250 -2.59 -18.19 -15.37
CA ILE A 250 -1.43 -17.28 -15.45
C ILE A 250 -1.62 -16.00 -14.61
N LYS A 251 -2.86 -15.52 -14.50
CA LYS A 251 -3.15 -14.21 -13.90
C LYS A 251 -2.93 -14.21 -12.38
N ASP A 252 -3.20 -15.32 -11.72
CA ASP A 252 -3.27 -15.46 -10.27
C ASP A 252 -2.30 -16.53 -9.74
N SER A 253 -1.50 -17.14 -10.61
CA SER A 253 -0.45 -18.10 -10.21
C SER A 253 0.82 -17.41 -9.75
N ARG A 254 1.20 -17.69 -8.50
CA ARG A 254 2.55 -17.40 -7.98
C ARG A 254 3.62 -18.17 -8.77
N GLU A 255 3.34 -19.40 -9.16
CA GLU A 255 4.30 -20.24 -9.90
C GLU A 255 4.65 -19.63 -11.26
N PHE A 256 3.69 -18.99 -11.94
CA PHE A 256 3.99 -18.23 -13.15
C PHE A 256 4.87 -17.01 -12.86
N THR A 257 4.64 -16.32 -11.74
CA THR A 257 5.50 -15.20 -11.31
C THR A 257 6.95 -15.67 -11.10
N ASP A 258 7.12 -16.77 -10.38
CA ASP A 258 8.44 -17.36 -10.10
C ASP A 258 9.14 -17.80 -11.40
N PHE A 259 8.38 -18.41 -12.33
CA PHE A 259 8.87 -18.76 -13.66
C PHE A 259 9.36 -17.54 -14.46
N VAL A 260 8.62 -16.43 -14.44
CA VAL A 260 9.04 -15.18 -15.09
C VAL A 260 10.36 -14.67 -14.50
N ILE A 261 10.49 -14.67 -13.17
CA ILE A 261 11.71 -14.22 -12.48
C ILE A 261 12.90 -15.10 -12.86
N GLU A 262 12.72 -16.42 -12.85
CA GLU A 262 13.78 -17.39 -13.20
C GLU A 262 14.29 -17.14 -14.62
N LYS A 263 13.37 -17.06 -15.60
CA LYS A 263 13.74 -16.88 -17.02
C LYS A 263 14.36 -15.52 -17.32
N LEU A 264 13.95 -14.45 -16.62
CA LEU A 264 14.46 -13.10 -16.89
C LEU A 264 15.71 -12.73 -16.10
N THR A 265 15.91 -13.31 -14.92
CA THR A 265 17.02 -12.90 -14.04
C THR A 265 18.15 -13.94 -13.93
N LYS A 266 17.97 -15.15 -14.48
CA LYS A 266 18.96 -16.25 -14.45
C LYS A 266 19.47 -16.57 -13.03
N SER A 267 18.67 -16.28 -12.01
CA SER A 267 19.01 -16.43 -10.61
C SER A 267 17.77 -16.89 -9.87
N ASN A 268 17.91 -17.94 -9.05
CA ASN A 268 16.92 -18.26 -8.03
C ASN A 268 16.74 -17.01 -7.17
N SER A 269 15.53 -16.45 -7.16
CA SER A 269 15.27 -15.26 -6.38
C SER A 269 15.19 -15.63 -4.91
N GLU A 270 16.15 -15.16 -4.11
CA GLU A 270 15.84 -14.89 -2.72
C GLU A 270 14.79 -13.79 -2.72
N THR A 271 13.56 -14.14 -2.35
CA THR A 271 12.51 -13.16 -2.10
C THR A 271 12.98 -12.35 -0.89
N VAL A 272 13.14 -11.03 -1.04
CA VAL A 272 13.38 -10.17 0.11
C VAL A 272 12.18 -10.33 1.03
N ALA A 273 12.38 -10.90 2.22
CA ALA A 273 11.30 -11.13 3.16
C ALA A 273 10.73 -9.77 3.58
N LEU A 274 9.47 -9.52 3.23
CA LEU A 274 8.79 -8.29 3.61
C LEU A 274 8.42 -8.34 5.10
N LEU A 275 9.29 -7.79 5.94
CA LEU A 275 9.10 -7.76 7.38
C LEU A 275 8.05 -6.72 7.79
N PRO A 276 7.22 -7.02 8.81
CA PRO A 276 6.40 -6.02 9.48
C PRO A 276 7.23 -4.86 10.01
N VAL A 277 6.65 -3.68 9.96
CA VAL A 277 7.21 -2.43 10.49
C VAL A 277 6.28 -1.89 11.57
N GLY A 278 6.87 -1.33 12.61
CA GLY A 278 6.14 -0.62 13.66
C GLY A 278 7.04 0.39 14.36
N GLN A 279 6.47 1.18 15.26
CA GLN A 279 7.22 2.16 16.06
C GLN A 279 7.43 1.63 17.47
N VAL A 280 8.62 1.78 18.05
CA VAL A 280 8.81 1.40 19.46
C VAL A 280 8.05 2.36 20.37
N VAL A 281 7.08 1.84 21.11
CA VAL A 281 6.17 2.64 21.95
C VAL A 281 6.72 2.80 23.36
N LYS A 282 7.34 1.75 23.89
CA LYS A 282 7.79 1.70 25.29
C LYS A 282 8.97 0.76 25.46
N ILE A 283 9.89 1.15 26.33
CA ILE A 283 10.93 0.30 26.91
C ILE A 283 10.75 0.25 28.44
N SER A 284 11.08 -0.88 29.05
CA SER A 284 11.09 -1.09 30.50
C SER A 284 12.13 -2.17 30.86
N ILE A 285 12.40 -2.31 32.15
CA ILE A 285 13.31 -3.32 32.69
C ILE A 285 12.48 -4.38 33.43
N ASP A 286 12.81 -5.65 33.24
CA ASP A 286 12.16 -6.76 33.91
C ASP A 286 12.72 -6.99 35.33
N ARG A 287 12.18 -7.99 36.03
CA ARG A 287 12.63 -8.37 37.39
C ARG A 287 14.07 -8.87 37.46
N TYR A 288 14.68 -9.21 36.33
CA TYR A 288 16.05 -9.72 36.22
C TYR A 288 17.03 -8.66 35.71
N GLY A 289 16.59 -7.40 35.58
CA GLY A 289 17.44 -6.31 35.10
C GLY A 289 17.60 -6.28 33.57
N GLN A 290 16.80 -7.04 32.82
CA GLN A 290 16.87 -7.10 31.36
C GLN A 290 15.87 -6.16 30.70
N TYR A 291 16.30 -5.51 29.63
CA TYR A 291 15.42 -4.61 28.87
C TYR A 291 14.39 -5.39 28.06
N TYR A 292 13.19 -4.84 28.00
CA TYR A 292 12.13 -5.28 27.12
C TYR A 292 11.32 -4.09 26.63
N GLY A 293 10.57 -4.29 25.55
CA GLY A 293 9.74 -3.22 24.99
C GLY A 293 8.56 -3.72 24.19
N PHE A 294 7.85 -2.75 23.64
CA PHE A 294 6.68 -2.96 22.79
C PHE A 294 6.81 -2.15 21.50
N ILE A 295 6.52 -2.80 20.38
CA ILE A 295 6.47 -2.20 19.06
C ILE A 295 4.99 -2.09 18.66
N SER A 296 4.57 -0.91 18.22
CA SER A 296 3.23 -0.64 17.74
C SER A 296 2.88 -1.56 16.58
N ARG A 297 1.76 -2.27 16.70
CA ARG A 297 1.25 -3.20 15.68
C ARG A 297 -0.26 -3.31 15.79
N ASN A 298 -0.98 -3.25 14.68
CA ASN A 298 -2.41 -3.57 14.67
C ASN A 298 -2.60 -5.10 14.75
N PRO A 299 -3.48 -5.64 15.62
CA PRO A 299 -4.33 -4.95 16.61
C PRO A 299 -3.73 -4.74 17.99
N ASN A 300 -2.62 -5.41 18.30
CA ASN A 300 -1.96 -5.27 19.59
C ASN A 300 -0.47 -5.13 19.38
N ASP A 301 0.14 -4.26 20.19
CA ASP A 301 1.57 -4.10 20.25
C ASP A 301 2.28 -5.44 20.46
N ILE A 302 3.40 -5.62 19.78
CA ILE A 302 4.21 -6.82 19.88
C ILE A 302 5.34 -6.61 20.88
N PHE A 303 5.49 -7.56 21.79
CA PHE A 303 6.56 -7.59 22.76
C PHE A 303 7.90 -7.91 22.10
N PHE A 304 9.00 -7.32 22.56
CA PHE A 304 10.36 -7.76 22.24
C PHE A 304 11.25 -7.67 23.48
N HIS A 305 12.29 -8.52 23.51
CA HIS A 305 13.18 -8.67 24.65
C HIS A 305 14.63 -8.49 24.23
N SER A 306 15.45 -7.92 25.13
CA SER A 306 16.88 -7.75 24.93
C SER A 306 17.61 -9.05 24.62
N GLU A 307 17.23 -10.18 25.26
CA GLU A 307 17.81 -11.52 25.03
C GLU A 307 17.69 -12.03 23.57
N LYS A 308 16.81 -11.45 22.75
CA LYS A 308 16.68 -11.81 21.32
C LYS A 308 17.09 -10.67 20.39
N ASN A 309 17.54 -9.54 20.95
CA ASN A 309 17.84 -8.30 20.23
C ASN A 309 19.01 -7.56 20.91
N HIS A 310 20.13 -8.28 21.13
CA HIS A 310 21.27 -7.81 21.92
C HIS A 310 21.96 -6.56 21.32
N HIS A 311 21.78 -6.34 20.02
CA HIS A 311 22.41 -5.26 19.26
C HIS A 311 21.67 -3.93 19.36
N LEU A 312 20.48 -3.90 19.96
CA LEU A 312 19.69 -2.67 20.08
C LEU A 312 20.19 -1.79 21.21
N ASP A 313 20.20 -0.49 20.96
CA ASP A 313 20.30 0.53 22.00
C ASP A 313 18.92 0.81 22.60
N PHE A 314 18.62 0.21 23.74
CA PHE A 314 17.33 0.33 24.40
C PHE A 314 17.05 1.70 25.01
N GLU A 315 18.08 2.55 25.19
CA GLU A 315 17.93 3.87 25.79
C GLU A 315 17.41 4.89 24.76
N GLU A 316 17.80 4.73 23.50
CA GLU A 316 17.44 5.67 22.42
C GLU A 316 16.41 5.15 21.42
N ILE A 317 15.91 3.92 21.56
CA ILE A 317 15.05 3.31 20.53
C ILE A 317 13.59 3.74 20.60
N VAL A 318 13.12 4.30 21.71
CA VAL A 318 11.72 4.75 21.86
C VAL A 318 11.39 5.79 20.80
N GLY A 319 10.28 5.58 20.09
CA GLY A 319 9.83 6.45 18.99
C GLY A 319 10.46 6.13 17.64
N LYS A 320 11.51 5.30 17.56
CA LYS A 320 12.11 4.90 16.27
C LYS A 320 11.22 3.88 15.55
N ALA A 321 11.18 3.98 14.21
CA ALA A 321 10.57 2.96 13.36
C ALA A 321 11.50 1.75 13.25
N VAL A 322 10.95 0.54 13.34
CA VAL A 322 11.70 -0.71 13.34
C VAL A 322 11.01 -1.75 12.45
N ASN A 323 11.79 -2.59 11.78
CA ASN A 323 11.31 -3.84 11.19
C ASN A 323 11.68 -5.03 12.08
N TYR A 324 10.95 -6.13 11.99
CA TYR A 324 11.18 -7.29 12.85
C TYR A 324 10.66 -8.60 12.26
N GLU A 325 11.25 -9.71 12.68
CA GLU A 325 10.70 -11.05 12.46
C GLU A 325 9.74 -11.41 13.60
N ILE A 326 8.66 -12.14 13.30
CA ILE A 326 7.70 -12.62 14.30
C ILE A 326 8.10 -14.04 14.71
N LEU A 327 8.43 -14.22 15.98
CA LEU A 327 8.51 -15.52 16.62
C LEU A 327 7.10 -15.92 17.08
N PRO A 328 6.46 -16.94 16.46
CA PRO A 328 5.13 -17.36 16.83
C PRO A 328 5.12 -17.96 18.24
N ALA A 329 3.99 -17.80 18.94
CA ALA A 329 3.76 -18.50 20.19
C ALA A 329 3.79 -20.02 19.96
N LYS A 330 4.63 -20.75 20.69
CA LYS A 330 4.68 -22.22 20.59
C LYS A 330 3.55 -22.89 21.36
N GLU A 331 3.04 -22.22 22.39
CA GLU A 331 1.98 -22.70 23.28
C GLU A 331 0.90 -21.62 23.47
N SER A 332 -0.31 -22.04 23.84
CA SER A 332 -1.50 -21.16 23.93
C SER A 332 -1.39 -20.03 24.96
N TRP A 333 -0.50 -20.15 25.94
CA TRP A 333 -0.22 -19.12 26.95
C TRP A 333 0.92 -18.18 26.58
N GLN A 334 1.69 -18.51 25.54
CA GLN A 334 2.75 -17.65 25.02
C GLN A 334 2.16 -16.61 24.07
N LYS A 335 2.70 -15.40 24.08
CA LYS A 335 2.38 -14.37 23.09
C LYS A 335 3.45 -14.34 22.02
N GLU A 336 3.07 -13.92 20.82
CA GLU A 336 4.02 -13.65 19.74
C GLU A 336 5.06 -12.61 20.21
N GLN A 337 6.30 -12.78 19.76
CA GLN A 337 7.41 -11.89 20.12
C GLN A 337 8.17 -11.43 18.87
N ALA A 338 8.56 -10.16 18.83
CA ALA A 338 9.45 -9.61 17.83
C ALA A 338 10.91 -9.97 18.12
N ILE A 339 11.60 -10.49 17.11
CA ILE A 339 13.01 -10.85 17.12
C ILE A 339 13.73 -10.23 15.92
N LYS A 340 15.06 -10.14 15.99
CA LYS A 340 15.89 -9.49 14.96
C LYS A 340 15.35 -8.11 14.57
N VAL A 341 14.96 -7.34 15.58
CA VAL A 341 14.44 -6.00 15.41
C VAL A 341 15.55 -5.12 14.85
N ASN A 342 15.31 -4.41 13.75
CA ASN A 342 16.27 -3.45 13.20
C ASN A 342 15.61 -2.08 13.09
N VAL A 343 16.34 -1.05 13.50
CA VAL A 343 15.95 0.34 13.30
C VAL A 343 15.98 0.66 11.81
N LEU A 344 14.91 1.27 11.32
CA LEU A 344 14.86 1.83 9.98
C LEU A 344 15.51 3.23 10.03
N GLU A 345 16.52 3.43 9.19
CA GLU A 345 17.22 4.72 9.03
C GLU A 345 16.45 5.69 8.14
#